data_AF-A0A537WBL8-F1
#
_entry.id   AF-A0A537WBL8-F1
#
_cell.length_a   1.000
_cell.length_b   1.000
_cell.length_c   1.000
_cell.angle_alpha   90.00
_cell.angle_beta   90.00
_cell.angle_gamma   90.00
#
_symmetry.space_group_name_H-M   'P 1'
#
loop_
_entity.id
_entity.type
_entity.pdbx_description
1 polymer ?
#
loop_
_entity_poly.entity_id
_entity_poly.type
_entity_poly.pdbx_seq_one_letter_code
_entity_poly.pdbx_strand_id
1 'polypeptide(L)'
;CFAPDYKTLYVISTGRGPGDVGPGGQRVVYAFDVQDKKVANQRLFSDMMLDGVKCGPDGMRADVYGNLWISSNAPLGYAGVLCFTPQGKLIGRIRLPEVCANLAFGGPKRDRLFMCASQSLYVLQLNTQGAAPG
;
A
#
# COMPACT_ATOMS: atom_id res chain seq x y z
N CYS A 1 -5.20 -3.14 5.72
CA CYS A 1 -4.78 -1.94 6.48
C CYS A 1 -6.02 -1.18 6.89
N PHE A 2 -6.12 -0.67 8.11
CA PHE A 2 -7.23 0.20 8.48
C PHE A 2 -6.89 1.67 8.18
N ALA A 3 -7.92 2.48 7.95
CA ALA A 3 -7.81 3.93 8.11
C ALA A 3 -7.52 4.28 9.59
N PRO A 4 -6.95 5.45 9.90
CA PRO A 4 -6.59 5.82 11.27
C PRO A 4 -7.76 5.81 12.27
N ASP A 5 -8.99 6.01 11.79
CA ASP A 5 -10.22 6.01 12.59
C ASP A 5 -10.89 4.63 12.68
N TYR A 6 -10.28 3.60 12.10
CA TYR A 6 -10.79 2.22 12.02
C TYR A 6 -12.15 2.06 11.33
N LYS A 7 -12.67 3.09 10.65
CA LYS A 7 -13.97 3.01 9.95
C LYS A 7 -13.88 2.42 8.55
N THR A 8 -12.68 2.36 7.98
CA THR A 8 -12.42 1.77 6.67
C THR A 8 -11.35 0.69 6.76
N LEU A 9 -11.62 -0.47 6.19
CA LEU A 9 -10.65 -1.54 5.94
C LEU A 9 -10.23 -1.50 4.47
N TYR A 10 -8.93 -1.40 4.21
CA TYR A 10 -8.33 -1.55 2.90
C TYR A 10 -7.75 -2.97 2.74
N VAL A 11 -8.04 -3.59 1.61
CA VAL A 11 -7.61 -4.96 1.26
C VAL A 11 -6.95 -4.94 -0.10
N ILE A 12 -5.76 -5.53 -0.20
CA ILE A 12 -5.05 -5.72 -1.46
C ILE A 12 -5.50 -7.04 -2.07
N SER A 13 -5.85 -6.99 -3.35
CA SER A 13 -6.08 -8.16 -4.20
C SER A 13 -4.85 -8.34 -5.09
N THR A 14 -3.80 -8.95 -4.54
CA THR A 14 -2.53 -9.20 -5.26
C THR A 14 -2.78 -10.12 -6.45
N GLY A 15 -2.13 -9.84 -7.58
CA GLY A 15 -2.17 -10.73 -8.75
C GLY A 15 -1.53 -12.09 -8.47
N ARG A 16 -1.64 -13.00 -9.43
CA ARG A 16 -0.97 -14.31 -9.38
C ARG A 16 0.55 -14.14 -9.24
N GLY A 17 1.15 -14.82 -8.26
CA GLY A 17 2.58 -14.88 -8.04
C GLY A 17 3.24 -16.14 -8.63
N PRO A 18 4.58 -16.22 -8.58
CA PRO A 18 5.31 -17.44 -8.97
C PRO A 18 4.89 -18.65 -8.11
N GLY A 19 4.52 -19.76 -8.75
CA GLY A 19 4.11 -21.00 -8.07
C GLY A 19 2.63 -21.09 -7.72
N ASP A 20 1.86 -20.01 -7.85
CA ASP A 20 0.42 -20.04 -7.62
C ASP A 20 -0.29 -20.88 -8.68
N VAL A 21 -1.23 -21.73 -8.26
CA VAL A 21 -2.08 -22.54 -9.14
C VAL A 21 -3.49 -21.96 -9.33
N GLY A 22 -3.89 -21.03 -8.46
CA GLY A 22 -5.18 -20.33 -8.53
C GLY A 22 -5.19 -19.13 -9.47
N PRO A 23 -6.37 -18.51 -9.69
CA PRO A 23 -6.49 -17.35 -10.58
C PRO A 23 -5.75 -16.11 -10.07
N GLY A 24 -5.43 -16.04 -8.77
CA GLY A 24 -4.91 -14.85 -8.11
C GLY A 24 -5.95 -13.73 -8.03
N GLY A 25 -5.54 -12.58 -7.51
CA GLY A 25 -6.33 -11.36 -7.48
C GLY A 25 -6.15 -10.49 -8.72
N GLN A 26 -6.71 -9.28 -8.68
CA GLN A 26 -6.82 -8.39 -9.85
C GLN A 26 -5.76 -7.28 -9.90
N ARG A 27 -4.78 -7.29 -8.99
CA ARG A 27 -3.81 -6.20 -8.76
C ARG A 27 -4.53 -4.88 -8.50
N VAL A 28 -5.45 -4.90 -7.55
CA VAL A 28 -6.24 -3.73 -7.14
C VAL A 28 -6.28 -3.62 -5.63
N VAL A 29 -6.65 -2.45 -5.13
CA VAL A 29 -6.91 -2.20 -3.72
C VAL A 29 -8.40 -1.93 -3.55
N TYR A 30 -9.04 -2.66 -2.66
CA TYR A 30 -10.42 -2.45 -2.26
C TYR A 30 -10.48 -1.71 -0.93
N ALA A 31 -11.54 -0.94 -0.74
CA ALA A 31 -11.95 -0.39 0.55
C ALA A 31 -13.30 -1.00 0.96
N PHE A 32 -13.50 -1.14 2.26
CA PHE A 32 -14.71 -1.63 2.88
C PHE A 32 -15.04 -0.75 4.07
N ASP A 33 -16.32 -0.55 4.35
CA ASP A 33 -16.77 0.08 5.58
C ASP A 33 -16.73 -0.94 6.71
N VAL A 34 -16.21 -0.55 7.86
CA VAL A 34 -16.21 -1.36 9.08
C VAL A 34 -17.50 -1.10 9.84
N GLN A 35 -18.25 -2.17 10.12
CA GLN A 35 -19.51 -2.16 10.84
C GLN A 35 -19.41 -3.16 12.00
N ASP A 36 -19.02 -2.68 13.17
CA ASP A 36 -18.71 -3.49 14.35
C ASP A 36 -17.68 -4.59 14.04
N LYS A 37 -18.14 -5.85 14.01
CA LYS A 37 -17.31 -7.05 13.74
C LYS A 37 -17.42 -7.52 12.29
N LYS A 38 -18.02 -6.73 11.41
CA LYS A 38 -18.25 -7.05 10.00
C LYS A 38 -17.68 -5.95 9.09
N VAL A 39 -17.50 -6.30 7.82
CA VAL A 39 -17.12 -5.38 6.76
C VAL A 39 -18.18 -5.42 5.66
N ALA A 40 -18.50 -4.26 5.10
CA ALA A 40 -19.53 -4.10 4.08
C ALA A 40 -19.11 -3.07 3.03
N ASN A 41 -19.94 -2.86 2.02
CA ASN A 41 -19.79 -1.80 1.02
C ASN A 41 -18.41 -1.82 0.32
N GLN A 42 -18.03 -2.99 -0.21
CA GLN A 42 -16.83 -3.13 -1.01
C GLN A 42 -16.83 -2.11 -2.15
N ARG A 43 -15.73 -1.37 -2.29
CA ARG A 43 -15.51 -0.43 -3.38
C ARG A 43 -14.07 -0.49 -3.84
N LEU A 44 -13.85 -0.24 -5.13
CA LEU A 44 -12.50 -0.06 -5.66
C LEU A 44 -11.91 1.22 -5.07
N PHE A 45 -10.75 1.12 -4.42
CA PHE A 45 -9.98 2.27 -3.94
C PHE A 45 -8.97 2.72 -5.00
N SER A 46 -8.22 1.77 -5.56
CA SER A 46 -7.25 2.03 -6.62
C SER A 46 -7.11 0.81 -7.51
N ASP A 47 -7.07 1.05 -8.82
CA ASP A 47 -6.74 0.03 -9.81
C ASP A 47 -5.21 -0.13 -9.99
N MET A 48 -4.38 0.63 -9.28
CA MET A 48 -2.92 0.58 -9.36
C MET A 48 -2.37 0.80 -10.79
N MET A 49 -3.09 1.54 -11.64
CA MET A 49 -2.58 2.01 -12.92
C MET A 49 -1.79 3.31 -12.75
N LEU A 50 -0.60 3.35 -13.34
CA LEU A 50 0.27 4.52 -13.35
C LEU A 50 0.94 4.66 -14.71
N ASP A 51 0.63 5.74 -15.43
CA ASP A 51 1.20 6.03 -16.76
C ASP A 51 1.05 4.85 -17.76
N GLY A 52 -0.07 4.13 -17.68
CA GLY A 52 -0.32 2.93 -18.50
C GLY A 52 0.31 1.63 -17.98
N VAL A 53 1.05 1.69 -16.87
CA VAL A 53 1.66 0.51 -16.22
C VAL A 53 0.77 0.02 -15.09
N LYS A 54 0.39 -1.26 -15.15
CA LYS A 54 -0.36 -1.94 -14.08
C LYS A 54 0.60 -2.41 -12.99
N CYS A 55 0.73 -1.61 -11.92
CA CYS A 55 1.57 -1.95 -10.77
C CYS A 55 0.92 -3.04 -9.91
N GLY A 56 1.74 -3.94 -9.35
CA GLY A 56 1.29 -4.97 -8.41
C GLY A 56 1.33 -4.45 -6.97
N PRO A 57 0.20 -4.26 -6.29
CA PRO A 57 0.20 -3.97 -4.85
C PRO A 57 0.55 -5.22 -4.04
N ASP A 58 1.22 -5.06 -2.90
CA ASP A 58 1.54 -6.16 -1.98
C ASP A 58 1.35 -5.74 -0.52
N GLY A 59 2.28 -4.95 0.04
CA GLY A 59 2.15 -4.36 1.37
C GLY A 59 1.52 -2.97 1.35
N MET A 60 0.88 -2.57 2.46
CA MET A 60 0.40 -1.20 2.65
C MET A 60 0.30 -0.75 4.11
N ARG A 61 0.46 0.56 4.33
CA ARG A 61 0.22 1.22 5.62
C ARG A 61 -0.39 2.61 5.44
N ALA A 62 -1.24 3.00 6.39
CA ALA A 62 -1.81 4.34 6.47
C ALA A 62 -0.90 5.26 7.30
N ASP A 63 -0.83 6.53 6.93
CA ASP A 63 -0.29 7.59 7.78
C ASP A 63 -1.39 8.26 8.63
N VAL A 64 -1.00 9.19 9.50
CA VAL A 64 -1.91 9.92 10.40
C VAL A 64 -2.96 10.79 9.69
N TYR A 65 -2.75 11.10 8.40
CA TYR A 65 -3.72 11.84 7.58
C TYR A 65 -4.63 10.91 6.77
N GLY A 66 -4.46 9.60 6.93
CA GLY A 66 -5.20 8.57 6.21
C GLY A 66 -4.68 8.33 4.79
N ASN A 67 -3.53 8.90 4.39
CA ASN A 67 -2.93 8.55 3.11
C ASN A 67 -2.46 7.10 3.17
N LEU A 68 -2.67 6.36 2.07
CA LEU A 68 -2.21 4.99 1.92
C LEU A 68 -0.89 4.94 1.18
N TRP A 69 0.11 4.40 1.85
CA TRP A 69 1.41 4.05 1.31
C TRP A 69 1.33 2.58 0.91
N ILE A 70 1.43 2.30 -0.38
CA ILE A 70 1.19 0.98 -0.98
C ILE A 70 2.43 0.60 -1.77
N SER A 71 2.98 -0.59 -1.53
CA SER A 71 4.11 -1.07 -2.32
C SER A 71 3.71 -1.30 -3.78
N SER A 72 4.68 -1.18 -4.66
CA SER A 72 4.50 -1.25 -6.11
C SER A 72 5.51 -2.22 -6.69
N ASN A 73 5.02 -3.40 -7.07
CA ASN A 73 5.76 -4.41 -7.80
C ASN A 73 5.54 -4.19 -9.30
N ALA A 74 6.51 -3.59 -9.95
CA ALA A 74 6.44 -3.16 -11.35
C ALA A 74 7.86 -3.07 -11.94
N PRO A 75 8.01 -2.83 -13.26
CA PRO A 75 9.32 -2.56 -13.86
C PRO A 75 10.04 -1.37 -13.22
N LEU A 76 11.35 -1.27 -13.48
CA LEU A 76 12.19 -0.17 -13.01
C LEU A 76 11.56 1.19 -13.36
N GLY A 77 11.59 2.11 -12.39
CA GLY A 77 10.93 3.43 -12.48
C GLY A 77 9.50 3.44 -11.94
N TYR A 78 8.84 2.28 -11.86
CA TYR A 78 7.51 2.09 -11.27
C TYR A 78 7.55 1.25 -9.98
N ALA A 79 8.66 0.53 -9.76
CA ALA A 79 8.91 -0.21 -8.53
C ALA A 79 9.12 0.72 -7.31
N GLY A 80 8.64 0.30 -6.14
CA GLY A 80 8.83 1.01 -4.88
C GLY A 80 7.52 1.21 -4.12
N VAL A 81 7.13 2.45 -3.86
CA VAL A 81 5.92 2.79 -3.08
C VAL A 81 5.13 3.90 -3.77
N LEU A 82 3.81 3.73 -3.83
CA LEU A 82 2.84 4.76 -4.24
C LEU A 82 2.13 5.29 -2.99
N CYS A 83 1.89 6.60 -2.96
CA CYS A 83 1.15 7.25 -1.87
C CYS A 83 -0.14 7.86 -2.41
N PHE A 84 -1.28 7.43 -1.87
CA PHE A 84 -2.62 7.86 -2.27
C PHE A 84 -3.31 8.61 -1.13
N THR A 85 -4.12 9.63 -1.44
CA THR A 85 -5.03 10.25 -0.46
C THR A 85 -6.12 9.26 -0.02
N PRO A 86 -6.86 9.54 1.07
CA PRO A 86 -8.03 8.73 1.45
C PRO A 86 -9.11 8.61 0.37
N GLN A 87 -9.12 9.53 -0.60
CA GLN A 87 -10.04 9.54 -1.75
C GLN A 87 -9.49 8.78 -2.97
N GLY A 88 -8.33 8.13 -2.86
CA GLY A 88 -7.73 7.35 -3.95
C GLY A 88 -6.91 8.16 -4.95
N LYS A 89 -6.63 9.44 -4.69
CA LYS A 89 -5.78 10.27 -5.56
C LYS A 89 -4.30 9.98 -5.31
N LEU A 90 -3.55 9.62 -6.34
CA LEU A 90 -2.09 9.48 -6.24
C LEU A 90 -1.44 10.85 -5.98
N ILE A 91 -0.60 10.95 -4.95
CA ILE A 91 0.09 12.19 -4.53
C ILE A 91 1.60 12.03 -4.39
N GLY A 92 2.14 10.82 -4.48
CA GLY A 92 3.59 10.61 -4.36
C GLY A 92 4.06 9.24 -4.81
N ARG A 93 5.35 9.18 -5.14
CA ARG A 93 6.09 7.96 -5.54
C ARG A 93 7.45 7.94 -4.86
N ILE A 94 7.80 6.83 -4.22
CA ILE A 94 9.17 6.50 -3.85
C ILE A 94 9.63 5.43 -4.82
N ARG A 95 10.65 5.75 -5.63
CA ARG A 95 11.19 4.81 -6.62
C ARG A 95 12.32 4.02 -5.99
N LEU A 96 12.24 2.70 -6.09
CA LEU A 96 13.30 1.78 -5.69
C LEU A 96 13.87 1.09 -6.95
N PRO A 97 15.13 0.62 -6.93
CA PRO A 97 15.74 -0.09 -8.05
C PRO A 97 15.23 -1.53 -8.22
N GLU A 98 14.30 -1.97 -7.37
CA GLU A 98 13.78 -3.34 -7.28
C GLU A 98 12.36 -3.32 -6.68
N VAL A 99 11.63 -4.43 -6.80
CA VAL A 99 10.24 -4.54 -6.32
C VAL A 99 10.18 -4.54 -4.78
N CYS A 100 9.09 -4.01 -4.23
CA CYS A 100 8.90 -3.85 -2.79
C CYS A 100 7.76 -4.74 -2.29
N ALA A 101 8.10 -5.73 -1.48
CA ALA A 101 7.10 -6.65 -0.95
C ALA A 101 6.28 -6.00 0.17
N ASN A 102 6.90 -5.23 1.07
CA ASN A 102 6.19 -4.64 2.20
C ASN A 102 6.85 -3.37 2.73
N LEU A 103 6.09 -2.62 3.52
CA LEU A 103 6.52 -1.38 4.13
C LEU A 103 5.89 -1.17 5.52
N ALA A 104 6.62 -0.48 6.39
CA ALA A 104 6.17 -0.14 7.72
C ALA A 104 6.74 1.21 8.18
N PHE A 105 5.94 1.98 8.88
CA PHE A 105 6.42 3.15 9.61
C PHE A 105 7.11 2.72 10.90
N GLY A 106 8.23 3.35 11.23
CA GLY A 106 9.00 3.07 12.43
C GLY A 106 9.91 4.23 12.83
N GLY A 107 10.88 3.93 13.70
CA GLY A 107 11.70 4.94 14.38
C GLY A 107 10.97 5.62 15.53
N PRO A 108 11.68 6.36 16.40
CA PRO A 108 11.10 6.92 17.63
C PRO A 108 9.93 7.88 17.40
N LYS A 109 9.90 8.54 16.24
CA LYS A 109 8.82 9.47 15.85
C LYS A 109 7.80 8.86 14.89
N ARG A 110 7.96 7.58 14.52
CA ARG A 110 7.17 6.87 13.49
C ARG A 110 7.18 7.57 12.12
N ASP A 111 8.23 8.33 11.84
CA ASP A 111 8.42 9.13 10.63
C ASP A 111 9.40 8.49 9.64
N ARG A 112 9.86 7.26 9.90
CA ARG A 112 10.71 6.50 8.98
C ARG A 112 9.90 5.41 8.31
N LEU A 113 9.84 5.43 6.99
CA LEU A 113 9.26 4.34 6.21
C LEU A 113 10.33 3.33 5.87
N PHE A 114 10.25 2.16 6.49
CA PHE A 114 11.03 0.97 6.16
C PHE A 114 10.34 0.26 4.99
N MET A 115 11.12 -0.16 4.00
CA MET A 115 10.63 -0.81 2.78
C MET A 115 11.45 -2.06 2.52
N CYS A 116 10.84 -3.23 2.72
CA CYS A 116 11.42 -4.52 2.40
C CYS A 116 11.29 -4.76 0.90
N ALA A 117 12.42 -4.65 0.20
CA ALA A 117 12.51 -4.99 -1.21
C ALA A 117 13.02 -6.42 -1.40
N SER A 118 13.20 -6.84 -2.66
CA SER A 118 13.61 -8.21 -2.98
C SER A 118 14.89 -8.62 -2.26
N GLN A 119 15.95 -7.82 -2.31
CA GLN A 119 17.27 -8.16 -1.81
C GLN A 119 17.80 -7.15 -0.76
N SER A 120 17.05 -6.07 -0.53
CA SER A 120 17.50 -4.96 0.30
C SER A 120 16.40 -4.43 1.22
N LEU A 121 16.81 -3.77 2.31
CA LEU A 121 15.95 -2.96 3.16
C LEU A 121 16.27 -1.48 2.92
N TYR A 122 15.29 -0.71 2.49
CA TYR A 122 15.42 0.74 2.33
C TYR A 122 14.70 1.47 3.47
N VAL A 123 15.20 2.66 3.82
CA VAL A 123 14.57 3.53 4.80
C VAL A 123 14.54 4.95 4.27
N LEU A 124 13.37 5.60 4.35
CA LEU A 124 13.21 7.02 4.04
C LEU A 124 12.56 7.72 5.23
N GLN A 125 13.14 8.84 5.67
CA GLN A 125 12.46 9.73 6.60
C GLN A 125 11.44 10.59 5.85
N LEU A 126 10.22 10.65 6.37
CA LEU A 126 9.09 11.36 5.78
C LEU A 126 8.66 12.52 6.68
N ASN A 127 7.98 13.50 6.10
CA ASN A 127 7.33 14.59 6.85
C ASN A 127 5.89 14.22 7.27
N THR A 128 5.69 12.96 7.64
CA THR A 128 4.43 12.42 8.16
C THR A 128 4.76 11.29 9.13
N GLN A 129 3.76 10.82 9.88
CA GLN A 129 3.91 9.69 10.79
C GLN A 129 2.99 8.56 10.36
N GLY A 130 3.40 7.32 10.61
CA GLY A 130 2.49 6.18 10.52
C GLY A 130 1.30 6.34 11.47
N ALA A 131 0.14 5.82 11.07
CA ALA A 131 -1.01 5.70 11.97
C ALA A 131 -0.61 4.95 13.27
N ALA A 132 -1.31 5.21 14.37
CA ALA A 132 -1.08 4.50 15.62
C ALA A 132 -1.22 2.98 15.43
N PRO A 133 -0.33 2.16 16.03
CA PRO A 133 -0.60 0.73 16.11
C PRO A 133 -1.94 0.54 16.84
N GLY A 134 -2.79 -0.31 16.26
CA GLY A 134 -4.07 -0.72 16.84
C GLY A 134 -3.94 -1.83 17.86
#